data_AF-A0A359KTA1-F1
#
_entry.id   AF-A0A359KTA1-F1
#
_cell.length_a   1.000
_cell.length_b   1.000
_cell.length_c   1.000
_cell.angle_alpha   90.00
_cell.angle_beta   90.00
_cell.angle_gamma   90.00
#
_symmetry.space_group_name_H-M   'P 1'
#
loop_
_entity.id
_entity.type
_entity.pdbx_description
1 polymer ?
#
loop_
_entity_poly.entity_id
_entity_poly.type
_entity_poly.pdbx_seq_one_letter_code
_entity_poly.pdbx_strand_id
1 'polypeptide(L)' 'SHLGFPVSTTHVISSSIMGVGSVRGRAGVRWGVARTIVTAWVVTIPACMFVSGVCYLVLSIWFD' A
#
# COMPACT_ATOMS: atom_id res chain seq x y z
N SER A 1 2.10 -18.38 -6.23
CA SER A 1 1.35 -18.37 -4.94
C SER A 1 1.54 -19.65 -4.11
N HIS A 2 2.45 -20.56 -4.48
CA HIS A 2 2.68 -21.85 -3.81
C HIS A 2 3.08 -21.76 -2.32
N LEU A 3 3.44 -20.58 -1.82
CA LEU A 3 3.84 -20.35 -0.43
C LEU A 3 2.72 -19.79 0.46
N GLY A 4 1.49 -19.60 -0.04
CA GLY A 4 0.32 -19.20 0.77
C GLY A 4 0.34 -17.80 1.39
N PHE A 5 1.42 -17.04 1.24
CA PHE A 5 1.53 -15.69 1.81
C PHE A 5 0.54 -14.72 1.16
N PRO A 6 -0.13 -13.86 1.95
CA PRO A 6 -0.96 -12.79 1.42
C PRO A 6 -0.07 -11.70 0.81
N VAL A 7 -0.01 -11.63 -0.51
CA VAL A 7 0.74 -10.61 -1.28
C VAL A 7 -0.19 -9.75 -2.13
N SER A 8 0.09 -8.45 -2.18
CA SER A 8 -0.69 -7.49 -2.99
C SER A 8 -0.26 -7.56 -4.46
N THR A 9 -1.18 -7.99 -5.34
CA THR A 9 -0.96 -8.01 -6.79
C THR A 9 -0.80 -6.61 -7.37
N THR A 10 -1.50 -5.60 -6.82
CA THR A 10 -1.36 -4.20 -7.23
C THR A 10 0.04 -3.66 -6.99
N HIS A 11 0.63 -3.94 -5.82
CA HIS A 11 2.01 -3.53 -5.51
C HIS A 11 3.00 -4.18 -6.49
N VAL A 12 2.84 -5.48 -6.75
CA VAL A 12 3.69 -6.22 -7.71
C VAL A 12 3.57 -5.63 -9.12
N ILE A 13 2.36 -5.35 -9.61
CA ILE A 13 2.15 -4.80 -10.95
C ILE A 13 2.69 -3.36 -11.06
N SER A 14 2.35 -2.47 -10.12
CA SER A 14 2.82 -1.07 -10.17
C SER A 14 4.35 -0.96 -10.11
N SER A 15 5.00 -1.76 -9.27
CA SER A 15 6.47 -1.81 -9.20
C SER A 15 7.09 -2.37 -10.48
N SER A 16 6.48 -3.39 -11.09
CA SER A 16 6.91 -3.94 -12.38
C SER A 16 6.84 -2.89 -13.50
N ILE A 17 5.73 -2.12 -13.58
CA ILE A 17 5.57 -1.05 -14.57
C ILE A 17 6.63 0.04 -14.37
N MET A 18 6.87 0.48 -13.13
CA MET A 18 7.93 1.43 -12.82
C MET A 18 9.32 0.89 -13.17
N GLY A 19 9.56 -0.40 -12.90
CA GLY A 19 10.81 -1.08 -13.24
C GLY A 19 11.08 -1.08 -14.75
N VAL A 20 10.11 -1.49 -15.56
CA VAL A 20 10.24 -1.47 -17.03
C VAL A 20 10.39 -0.04 -17.56
N GLY A 21 9.64 0.92 -17.01
CA GLY A 21 9.75 2.34 -17.38
C GLY A 21 11.14 2.92 -17.07
N SER A 22 11.79 2.46 -16.01
CA SER A 22 13.11 2.97 -15.58
C SER A 22 14.24 2.66 -16.57
N VAL A 23 14.08 1.64 -17.41
CA VAL A 23 15.02 1.28 -18.49
C VAL A 23 15.14 2.41 -19.53
N ARG A 24 14.07 3.20 -19.72
CA ARG A 24 14.06 4.38 -20.60
C ARG A 24 14.60 5.64 -19.90
N GLY A 25 15.28 5.48 -18.76
CA GLY A 25 15.81 6.56 -17.95
C GLY A 25 14.75 7.25 -17.07
N ARG A 26 15.14 8.36 -16.43
CA ARG A 26 14.28 9.10 -15.48
C ARG A 26 12.98 9.60 -16.11
N ALA A 27 12.95 9.85 -17.42
CA ALA A 27 11.74 10.29 -18.13
C ALA A 27 10.75 9.14 -18.43
N GLY A 28 11.19 7.88 -18.38
CA GLY A 28 10.34 6.71 -18.64
C GLY A 28 9.38 6.35 -17.50
N VAL A 29 9.54 6.98 -16.34
CA VAL A 29 8.66 6.81 -15.18
C VAL A 29 8.08 8.15 -14.77
N ARG A 30 6.76 8.19 -14.54
CA ARG A 30 6.09 9.35 -13.95
C ARG A 30 6.35 9.38 -12.44
N TRP A 31 7.51 9.91 -12.04
CA TRP A 31 7.96 9.92 -10.64
C TRP A 31 7.00 10.60 -9.66
N GLY A 32 6.23 11.60 -10.10
CA GLY A 32 5.17 12.20 -9.28
C GLY A 32 4.12 11.16 -8.86
N VAL A 33 3.65 10.35 -9.81
CA VAL A 33 2.67 9.28 -9.55
C VAL A 33 3.30 8.17 -8.71
N ALA A 34 4.54 7.76 -9.03
CA ALA A 34 5.28 6.78 -8.25
C ALA A 34 5.37 7.16 -6.77
N ARG A 35 5.70 8.42 -6.49
CA ARG A 35 5.79 8.94 -5.11
C ARG A 35 4.44 8.95 -4.41
N THR A 36 3.38 9.37 -5.10
CA THR A 36 2.00 9.31 -4.55
C THR A 36 1.60 7.89 -4.18
N ILE A 37 1.93 6.91 -5.04
CA ILE A 37 1.64 5.49 -4.77
C ILE A 37 2.39 5.00 -3.52
N VAL A 38 3.71 5.26 -3.45
CA VAL A 38 4.54 4.82 -2.33
C VAL A 38 4.10 5.48 -1.01
N THR A 39 3.82 6.78 -1.03
CA THR A 39 3.32 7.49 0.15
C THR A 39 1.95 6.95 0.60
N ALA A 40 1.05 6.66 -0.34
CA ALA A 40 -0.22 6.01 -0.01
C ALA A 40 -0.02 4.66 0.67
N TRP A 41 0.89 3.80 0.20
CA TRP A 41 1.17 2.51 0.84
C TRP A 41 1.65 2.64 2.29
N VAL A 42 2.49 3.63 2.56
CA VAL A 42 3.00 3.87 3.91
C VAL A 42 1.91 4.46 4.81
N VAL A 43 1.04 5.32 4.28
CA VAL A 43 -0.03 5.98 5.05
C VAL A 43 -1.22 5.05 5.30
N THR A 44 -1.51 4.11 4.40
CA THR A 44 -2.66 3.20 4.57
C THR A 44 -2.47 2.25 5.76
N ILE A 45 -1.24 1.81 6.06
CA ILE A 45 -0.97 0.95 7.21
C ILE A 45 -1.37 1.61 8.55
N PRO A 46 -0.83 2.78 8.93
CA PRO A 46 -1.20 3.45 10.17
C PRO A 46 -2.66 3.90 10.16
N ALA A 47 -3.22 4.31 9.02
CA ALA A 47 -4.62 4.66 8.91
C ALA A 47 -5.52 3.46 9.25
N CYS A 48 -5.25 2.28 8.67
CA CYS A 48 -6.00 1.06 8.98
C CYS A 48 -5.84 0.63 10.44
N MET A 49 -4.62 0.71 11.00
CA MET A 49 -4.36 0.42 12.41
C MET A 49 -5.15 1.34 13.33
N PHE A 50 -5.16 2.65 13.03
CA PHE A 50 -5.89 3.64 13.81
C PHE A 50 -7.40 3.41 13.75
N VAL A 51 -7.96 3.25 12.55
CA VAL A 51 -9.40 2.99 12.37
C VAL A 51 -9.81 1.71 13.08
N SER A 52 -9.03 0.62 12.93
CA SER A 52 -9.31 -0.65 13.62
C SER A 52 -9.25 -0.50 15.14
N GLY A 53 -8.28 0.25 15.67
CA GLY A 53 -8.15 0.51 17.11
C GLY A 53 -9.32 1.32 17.67
N VAL A 54 -9.74 2.37 16.96
CA VAL A 54 -10.93 3.16 17.33
C VAL A 54 -12.19 2.31 17.29
N CYS A 55 -12.39 1.49 16.26
CA CYS A 55 -13.52 0.58 16.18
C CYS A 55 -13.54 -0.41 17.36
N TYR A 56 -12.38 -0.99 17.72
CA TYR A 56 -12.27 -1.89 18.86
C TYR A 56 -12.64 -1.19 20.18
N LEU A 57 -12.11 0.01 20.42
CA LEU A 57 -12.42 0.79 21.63
C LEU A 57 -13.90 1.15 21.73
N VAL A 58 -14.52 1.52 20.61
CA VAL A 58 -15.96 1.80 20.58
C VAL A 58 -16.74 0.53 20.92
N LEU A 59 -16.44 -0.59 20.28
CA LEU A 59 -17.10 -1.86 20.54
C LEU A 59 -16.90 -2.34 21.97
N SER A 60 -15.70 -2.19 22.55
CA SER A 60 -15.45 -2.63 23.93
C SER A 60 -16.31 -1.88 24.94
N ILE A 61 -16.54 -0.57 24.76
CA ILE A 61 -17.43 0.22 25.63
C ILE A 61 -18.86 -0.32 25.67
N TRP A 62 -19.35 -0.96 24.60
CA TRP A 62 -20.70 -1.51 24.54
C TRP A 62 -20.81 -2.95 25.08
N PHE A 63 -19.69 -3.68 25.15
CA PHE A 63 -19.66 -5.09 25.56
C PHE A 63 -19.07 -5.30 26.97
N ASP A 64 -18.54 -4.24 27.61
CA ASP A 64 -18.26 -4.13 29.05
C ASP A 64 -19.51 -3.66 29.83
#